data_AF-A0A2G9T919-F1
#
_entry.id   AF-A0A2G9T919-F1
#
_cell.length_a   1.000
_cell.length_b   1.000
_cell.length_c   1.000
_cell.angle_alpha   90.00
_cell.angle_beta   90.00
_cell.angle_gamma   90.00
#
_symmetry.space_group_name_H-M   'P 1'
#
loop_
_entity.id
_entity.type
_entity.pdbx_description
1 polymer ?
#
loop_
_entity_poly.entity_id
_entity_poly.type
_entity_poly.pdbx_seq_one_letter_code
_entity_poly.pdbx_strand_id
1 'polypeptide(L)' 'MVTIPKFKLSSSPDMKHMLQKLGVTELFSSDACDLKGVSPDELYVGDVVHQAVIE' A
#
# COMPACT_ATOMS: atom_id res chain seq x y z
N MET A 1 -2.01 -4.00 38.26
CA MET A 1 -0.73 -4.05 37.53
C MET A 1 -0.99 -4.53 36.12
N VAL A 2 -0.42 -3.89 35.11
CA VAL A 2 -0.52 -4.32 33.71
C VAL A 2 0.78 -5.02 33.35
N THR A 3 0.69 -6.22 32.77
CA THR A 3 1.84 -7.00 32.29
C THR A 3 1.64 -7.27 30.81
N ILE A 4 2.60 -6.85 29.99
CA ILE A 4 2.61 -7.07 28.53
C ILE A 4 3.85 -7.91 28.19
N PRO A 5 3.72 -9.01 27.42
CA PRO A 5 4.85 -9.84 27.04
C PRO A 5 5.78 -9.12 26.05
N LYS A 6 7.06 -9.46 26.07
CA LYS A 6 7.98 -9.08 24.98
C LYS A 6 7.59 -9.85 23.72
N PHE A 7 7.55 -9.18 22.58
CA PHE A 7 7.26 -9.81 21.30
C PHE A 7 8.06 -9.14 20.18
N LYS A 8 8.28 -9.89 19.11
CA LYS A 8 8.82 -9.37 17.86
C LYS A 8 7.87 -9.74 16.73
N LEU A 9 7.47 -8.76 15.93
CA LEU A 9 6.53 -8.92 14.83
C LEU A 9 7.14 -8.37 13.55
N SER A 10 7.02 -9.12 12.45
CA SER A 10 7.28 -8.61 11.10
C SER A 10 6.01 -8.72 10.26
N SER A 11 5.79 -7.76 9.37
CA SER A 11 4.61 -7.73 8.50
C SER A 11 4.96 -7.23 7.11
N SER A 12 4.46 -7.93 6.10
CA SER A 12 4.56 -7.56 4.69
C SER A 12 3.22 -7.88 3.98
N PRO A 13 2.17 -7.10 4.25
CA PRO A 13 0.84 -7.40 3.73
C PRO A 13 0.73 -7.02 2.25
N ASP A 14 -0.21 -7.64 1.53
CA ASP A 14 -0.57 -7.28 0.15
C ASP A 14 -1.26 -5.91 0.14
N MET A 15 -0.45 -4.86 0.01
CA MET A 15 -0.91 -3.48 0.15
C MET A 15 -1.74 -3.04 -1.05
N LYS A 16 -1.40 -3.50 -2.25
CA LYS A 16 -2.18 -3.21 -3.47
C LYS A 16 -3.61 -3.70 -3.32
N HIS A 17 -3.80 -4.96 -2.92
CA HIS A 17 -5.14 -5.52 -2.71
C HIS A 17 -5.90 -4.83 -1.57
N MET A 18 -5.23 -4.50 -0.47
CA MET A 18 -5.87 -3.78 0.63
C MET A 18 -6.35 -2.39 0.20
N LEU A 19 -5.52 -1.63 -0.52
CA LEU A 19 -5.88 -0.30 -1.02
C LEU A 19 -7.06 -0.36 -2.01
N GLN A 20 -7.08 -1.37 -2.89
CA GLN A 20 -8.22 -1.62 -3.78
C GLN A 20 -9.50 -1.89 -3.00
N LYS A 21 -9.45 -2.71 -1.95
CA LYS A 21 -10.59 -2.97 -1.06
C LYS A 21 -11.08 -1.74 -0.29
N LEU A 22 -10.19 -0.78 -0.04
CA LEU A 22 -10.52 0.51 0.58
C LEU A 22 -11.04 1.55 -0.43
N GLY A 23 -11.11 1.22 -1.72
CA GLY A 23 -11.64 2.09 -2.77
C GLY A 23 -10.58 2.78 -3.62
N VAL A 24 -9.28 2.56 -3.36
CA VAL A 24 -8.19 3.08 -4.20
C VAL A 24 -7.96 2.11 -5.36
N THR A 25 -8.78 2.21 -6.40
CA THR A 25 -8.73 1.27 -7.54
C THR A 25 -8.13 1.89 -8.79
N GLU A 26 -8.46 3.15 -9.09
CA GLU A 26 -8.03 3.85 -10.31
C GLU A 26 -6.50 4.03 -10.39
N LEU A 27 -5.86 4.20 -9.23
CA LEU A 27 -4.40 4.33 -9.13
C LEU A 27 -3.64 3.14 -9.76
N PHE A 28 -4.28 1.96 -9.81
CA PHE A 28 -3.70 0.70 -10.29
C PHE A 28 -4.20 0.28 -11.68
N SER A 29 -5.00 1.11 -12.35
CA SER A 29 -5.56 0.84 -13.68
C SER A 29 -4.84 1.67 -14.74
N SER A 30 -4.32 1.02 -15.79
CA SER A 30 -3.73 1.73 -16.94
C SER A 30 -4.74 2.64 -17.65
N ASP A 31 -6.02 2.32 -17.57
CA ASP A 31 -7.06 2.96 -18.39
C ASP A 31 -7.77 4.11 -17.64
N ALA A 32 -7.64 4.16 -16.31
CA ALA A 32 -8.36 5.10 -15.44
C ALA A 32 -7.45 5.96 -14.54
N CYS A 33 -6.15 5.68 -14.45
CA CYS A 33 -5.26 6.42 -13.58
C CYS A 33 -5.01 7.85 -14.09
N ASP A 34 -5.29 8.86 -13.25
CA ASP A 34 -4.94 10.26 -13.54
C ASP A 34 -3.81 10.74 -12.61
N LEU A 35 -2.59 10.76 -13.15
CA LEU A 35 -1.39 11.29 -12.49
C LEU A 35 -0.80 12.49 -13.25
N LYS A 36 -1.64 13.25 -13.97
CA LYS A 36 -1.18 14.42 -14.76
C LYS A 36 -0.55 15.54 -13.94
N GLY A 37 -0.83 15.58 -12.63
CA GLY A 37 -0.14 16.48 -11.69
C GLY A 37 1.30 16.07 -11.37
N VAL A 38 1.70 14.83 -11.71
CA VAL A 38 3.04 14.27 -11.45
C VAL A 38 3.88 14.24 -12.74
N SER A 39 3.29 13.78 -13.84
CA SER A 39 3.95 13.70 -15.16
C SER A 39 2.93 13.99 -16.27
N PRO A 40 3.35 14.61 -17.38
CA PRO A 40 2.50 14.71 -18.58
C PRO A 40 2.25 13.35 -19.26
N ASP A 41 3.06 12.33 -18.96
CA ASP A 41 2.92 10.98 -19.53
C ASP A 41 1.85 10.14 -18.83
N GLU A 42 1.33 9.13 -19.52
CA GLU A 42 0.40 8.15 -18.93
C GLU A 42 1.16 7.25 -17.93
N LEU A 43 0.84 7.41 -16.65
CA LEU A 43 1.42 6.65 -15.55
C LEU A 43 0.32 5.95 -14.75
N TYR A 44 0.64 4.78 -14.23
CA TYR A 44 -0.16 4.07 -13.24
C TYR A 44 0.76 3.35 -12.25
N VAL A 45 0.23 2.98 -11.08
CA VAL A 45 1.02 2.27 -10.06
C VAL A 45 1.01 0.78 -10.36
N GLY A 46 2.22 0.22 -10.55
CA GLY A 46 2.41 -1.22 -10.75
C GLY A 46 2.14 -2.03 -9.48
N ASP A 47 2.77 -1.64 -8.37
CA ASP A 47 2.66 -2.35 -7.09
C ASP A 47 2.94 -1.43 -5.88
N VAL A 48 2.58 -1.89 -4.67
CA VAL A 48 2.84 -1.20 -3.40
C VAL A 48 3.43 -2.19 -2.40
N VAL A 49 4.62 -1.89 -1.91
CA VAL A 49 5.34 -2.72 -0.94
C VAL A 49 5.44 -1.97 0.39
N HIS A 50 4.98 -2.61 1.46
CA HIS A 50 5.13 -2.13 2.83
C HIS A 50 5.71 -3.25 3.70
N GLN A 51 6.80 -2.96 4.41
CA GLN A 51 7.45 -3.89 5.34
C GLN A 51 7.61 -3.22 6.69
N ALA A 52 7.09 -3.84 7.75
CA ALA A 52 7.16 -3.34 9.12
C ALA A 52 7.82 -4.37 10.04
N VAL A 53 8.59 -3.87 11.02
CA VAL A 53 9.21 -4.66 12.08
C VAL A 53 8.95 -3.96 13.42
N ILE A 54 8.52 -4.72 14.42
CA ILE A 54 8.30 -4.28 15.81
C ILE A 54 9.10 -5.22 16.71
N GLU A 55 9.80 -4.67 17.70
CA GLU A 55 10.64 -5.40 18.67
C GLU A 55 10.34 -4.99 20.12
#